data_AF-A0A6B3H1N4-F1
#
_entry.id   AF-A0A6B3H1N4-F1
#
_cell.length_a   1.000
_cell.length_b   1.000
_cell.length_c   1.000
_cell.angle_alpha   90.00
_cell.angle_beta   90.00
_cell.angle_gamma   90.00
#
_symmetry.space_group_name_H-M   'P 1'
#
loop_
_entity.id
_entity.type
_entity.pdbx_description
1 polymer ?
#
loop_
_entity_poly.entity_id
_entity_poly.type
_entity_poly.pdbx_seq_one_letter_code
_entity_poly.pdbx_strand_id
1 'polypeptide(L)' 'MKRPAIAVTGLGMITPVGHTTDTTWDGVRAGVSPARTVPELQGCAVD' A
#
# COMPACT_ATOMS: atom_id res chain seq x y z
N MET A 1 2.02 -27.66 20.43
CA MET A 1 0.58 -27.38 20.17
C MET A 1 0.43 -26.72 18.82
N LYS A 2 -0.50 -27.20 17.97
CA LYS A 2 -0.81 -26.57 16.67
C LYS A 2 -1.82 -25.44 16.92
N ARG A 3 -1.51 -24.20 16.56
CA ARG A 3 -2.45 -23.07 16.68
C ARG A 3 -3.54 -23.20 15.61
N PRO A 4 -4.79 -22.82 15.92
CA PRO A 4 -5.86 -22.80 14.93
C PRO A 4 -5.53 -21.80 13.82
N ALA A 5 -5.92 -22.12 12.60
CA ALA A 5 -5.84 -21.18 11.47
C ALA A 5 -6.90 -20.08 11.64
N ILE A 6 -6.53 -18.86 11.28
CA ILE A 6 -7.43 -17.70 11.32
C ILE A 6 -7.78 -17.32 9.88
N ALA A 7 -9.08 -17.21 9.59
CA ALA A 7 -9.56 -16.75 8.30
C ALA A 7 -9.72 -15.23 8.29
N VAL A 8 -9.21 -14.58 7.24
CA VAL A 8 -9.50 -13.18 6.95
C VAL A 8 -10.71 -13.15 6.03
N THR A 9 -11.83 -12.60 6.50
CA THR A 9 -13.12 -12.61 5.79
C THR A 9 -13.43 -11.31 5.04
N GLY A 10 -12.59 -10.29 5.19
CA GLY A 10 -12.73 -9.02 4.50
C GLY A 10 -11.45 -8.19 4.52
N LEU A 11 -11.27 -7.38 3.48
CA LEU A 11 -10.15 -6.46 3.30
C LEU A 11 -10.62 -5.21 2.58
N GLY A 12 -10.29 -4.05 3.14
CA GLY A 12 -10.41 -2.74 2.48
C GLY A 12 -9.04 -2.07 2.46
N MET A 13 -8.78 -1.27 1.43
CA MET A 13 -7.45 -0.67 1.23
C MET A 13 -7.56 0.79 0.77
N ILE A 14 -6.73 1.63 1.37
CA ILE A 14 -6.44 2.99 0.89
C ILE A 14 -4.92 3.12 0.88
N THR A 15 -4.38 3.33 -0.30
CA THR A 15 -2.95 3.42 -0.56
C THR A 15 -2.69 4.54 -1.57
N PRO A 16 -1.44 5.00 -1.72
CA PRO A 16 -1.11 5.96 -2.78
C PRO A 16 -1.35 5.43 -4.20
N VAL A 17 -1.46 4.11 -4.40
CA VAL A 17 -1.67 3.49 -5.72
C VAL A 17 -3.13 3.13 -5.99
N GLY A 18 -4.02 3.20 -4.99
CA GLY A 18 -5.45 2.89 -5.14
C GLY A 18 -6.23 3.05 -3.83
N HIS A 19 -7.53 3.30 -3.92
CA HIS A 19 -8.42 3.57 -2.77
C HIS A 19 -9.49 2.48 -2.55
N THR A 20 -9.36 1.36 -3.27
CA THR A 20 -10.12 0.12 -3.07
C THR A 20 -9.17 -1.07 -3.17
N THR A 21 -9.65 -2.25 -2.82
CA THR A 21 -8.89 -3.50 -2.98
C THR A 21 -8.50 -3.72 -4.45
N ASP A 22 -9.46 -3.56 -5.37
CA ASP A 22 -9.25 -3.77 -6.80
C ASP A 22 -8.28 -2.75 -7.39
N THR A 23 -8.49 -1.45 -7.12
CA THR A 23 -7.63 -0.39 -7.67
C THR A 23 -6.20 -0.48 -7.15
N THR A 24 -6.02 -0.85 -5.88
CA THR A 24 -4.69 -1.09 -5.32
C THR A 24 -4.03 -2.31 -5.99
N TRP A 25 -4.77 -3.40 -6.19
CA TRP A 25 -4.24 -4.61 -6.82
C TRP A 25 -3.82 -4.37 -8.27
N ASP A 26 -4.64 -3.68 -9.05
CA ASP A 26 -4.29 -3.34 -10.43
C ASP A 26 -3.06 -2.44 -10.50
N GLY A 27 -2.93 -1.47 -9.59
CA GLY A 27 -1.75 -0.62 -9.47
C GLY A 27 -0.46 -1.41 -9.17
N VAL A 28 -0.53 -2.38 -8.26
CA VAL A 28 0.58 -3.28 -7.94
C VAL A 28 0.94 -4.15 -9.15
N ARG A 29 -0.05 -4.76 -9.82
CA ARG A 29 0.21 -5.58 -11.01
C ARG A 29 0.80 -4.80 -12.17
N ALA A 30 0.44 -3.53 -12.30
CA ALA A 30 1.01 -2.62 -13.29
C ALA A 30 2.42 -2.14 -12.93
N GLY A 31 2.94 -2.47 -11.75
CA GLY A 31 4.27 -2.06 -11.30
C GLY A 31 4.39 -0.56 -11.04
N VAL A 32 3.27 0.10 -10.69
CA VAL A 32 3.27 1.54 -10.42
C VAL A 32 4.04 1.82 -9.13
N SER A 33 5.10 2.61 -9.21
CA SER A 33 5.80 3.13 -8.03
C SER A 33 5.05 4.35 -7.49
N PRO A 34 4.53 4.31 -6.25
CA PRO A 34 3.88 5.48 -5.65
C PRO A 34 4.87 6.50 -5.07
N ALA A 35 6.17 6.18 -5.05
CA ALA A 35 7.18 7.05 -4.47
C ALA A 35 7.28 8.37 -5.25
N ARG A 36 7.27 9.49 -4.53
CA ARG A 36 7.47 10.82 -5.09
C ARG A 36 8.28 11.67 -4.13
N THR A 37 9.03 12.62 -4.67
CA THR A 37 9.61 13.70 -3.87
C THR A 37 8.49 14.55 -3.28
N VAL A 38 8.64 14.93 -2.02
CA VAL A 38 7.74 15.85 -1.31
C VAL A 38 8.52 17.13 -1.08
N PRO A 39 8.26 18.22 -1.82
CA PRO A 39 9.05 19.45 -1.76
C PRO A 39 9.21 20.01 -0.34
N GLU A 40 8.21 19.83 0.50
CA GLU A 40 8.19 20.28 1.89
C GLU A 40 9.20 19.55 2.78
N LEU A 41 9.74 18.41 2.34
CA LEU A 41 10.74 17.62 3.07
C LEU A 41 12.18 17.89 2.59
N GLN A 42 12.38 18.79 1.63
CA GLN A 42 13.70 19.07 1.07
C GLN A 42 14.71 19.44 2.17
N GLY A 43 15.86 18.75 2.19
CA GLY A 43 16.93 18.94 3.17
C GLY A 43 16.69 18.32 4.55
N CYS A 44 15.57 17.60 4.75
CA CYS A 44 15.37 16.78 5.94
C CYS A 44 16.26 15.52 5.87
N ALA A 45 16.47 14.85 7.01
CA ALA A 45 17.21 13.58 7.05
C ALA A 45 16.55 12.42 6.26
N VAL A 46 15.31 12.63 5.80
CA VAL A 46 14.49 11.66 5.05
C VAL A 46 14.24 12.09 3.60
N ASP A 47 14.91 13.16 3.15
CA ASP A 47 14.92 13.61 1.75
C ASP A 47 15.53 12.55 0.82
#